data_AF-A0A3B9DXI3-F1
#
_entry.id   AF-A0A3B9DXI3-F1
#
_cell.length_a   1.000
_cell.length_b   1.000
_cell.length_c   1.000
_cell.angle_alpha   90.00
_cell.angle_beta   90.00
_cell.angle_gamma   90.00
#
_symmetry.space_group_name_H-M   'P 1'
#
loop_
_entity.id
_entity.type
_entity.pdbx_description
1 polymer ?
#
loop_
_entity_poly.entity_id
_entity_poly.type
_entity_poly.pdbx_seq_one_letter_code
_entity_poly.pdbx_strand_id
1 'polypeptide(L)'
;MEGSTSSIIFIALITTLLVVFNYRTMRFKKNVADIVQQILAHNKRDRMLRNQEFVHYFLSSGNIWLAHMDADFRKTVMVQTGVSVLSIVGGLALIAACVFCEVYPLAIYPVAMLVFAWKVGFSFETISKDEKVNARRAMENYKKQYPNDPTVKQNKCTDKSPAWYMTAKKLAKTGSLGRGKADAKPEAKTVVKKGKK
;
A
#
# COMPACT_ATOMS: atom_id res chain seq x y z
N MET A 1 18.96 -26.20 31.71
CA MET A 1 19.17 -24.78 31.31
C MET A 1 19.27 -24.60 29.79
N GLU A 2 19.75 -25.56 29.00
CA GLU A 2 19.88 -25.43 27.53
C GLU A 2 18.56 -25.16 26.79
N GLY A 3 17.46 -25.79 27.20
CA GLY A 3 16.14 -25.60 26.57
C GLY A 3 15.56 -24.17 26.70
N SER A 4 15.94 -23.41 27.75
CA SER A 4 15.47 -22.04 27.93
C SER A 4 16.24 -21.06 27.03
N THR A 5 17.56 -21.23 26.90
CA THR A 5 18.40 -20.40 26.03
C THR A 5 18.03 -20.58 24.55
N SER A 6 17.84 -21.82 24.10
CA SER A 6 17.41 -22.10 22.72
C SER A 6 16.04 -21.50 22.40
N SER A 7 15.07 -21.57 23.33
CA SER A 7 13.75 -20.94 23.18
C SER A 7 13.83 -19.42 23.13
N ILE A 8 14.66 -18.79 23.98
CA ILE A 8 14.90 -17.33 23.95
C ILE A 8 15.45 -16.90 22.60
N ILE A 9 16.48 -17.58 22.10
CA ILE A 9 17.10 -17.28 20.80
C ILE A 9 16.07 -17.42 19.68
N PHE A 10 15.29 -18.50 19.70
CA PHE A 10 14.26 -18.73 18.69
C PHE A 10 13.20 -17.62 18.69
N ILE A 11 12.65 -17.26 19.87
CA ILE A 11 11.67 -16.19 20.02
C ILE A 11 12.24 -14.85 19.52
N ALA A 12 13.49 -14.53 19.88
CA ALA A 12 14.15 -13.30 19.46
C ALA A 12 14.33 -13.25 17.92
N LEU A 13 14.75 -14.36 17.30
CA LEU A 13 14.92 -14.45 15.85
C LEU A 13 13.61 -14.26 15.10
N ILE A 14 12.55 -14.99 15.49
CA ILE A 14 11.25 -14.88 14.82
C ILE A 14 10.66 -13.48 15.02
N THR A 15 10.73 -12.92 16.24
CA THR A 15 10.27 -11.56 16.50
C THR A 15 10.99 -10.54 15.61
N THR A 16 12.31 -10.67 15.47
CA THR A 16 13.13 -9.79 14.62
C THR A 16 12.73 -9.90 13.15
N LEU A 17 12.54 -11.12 12.64
CA LEU A 17 12.09 -11.34 11.26
C LEU A 17 10.73 -10.69 11.00
N LEU A 18 9.77 -10.86 11.91
CA LEU A 18 8.44 -10.25 11.80
C LEU A 18 8.52 -8.72 11.82
N VAL A 19 9.37 -8.12 12.66
CA VAL A 19 9.60 -6.66 12.66
C VAL A 19 10.15 -6.19 11.31
N VAL A 20 11.16 -6.87 10.76
CA VAL A 20 11.74 -6.52 9.45
C VAL A 20 10.70 -6.60 8.34
N PHE A 21 9.86 -7.64 8.34
CA PHE A 21 8.79 -7.78 7.35
C PHE A 21 7.78 -6.63 7.45
N ASN A 22 7.26 -6.33 8.65
CA ASN A 22 6.32 -5.21 8.82
C ASN A 22 6.94 -3.85 8.47
N TYR A 23 8.25 -3.67 8.71
CA TYR A 23 8.97 -2.47 8.29
C TYR A 23 8.99 -2.32 6.76
N ARG A 24 9.22 -3.42 6.02
CA ARG A 24 9.11 -3.41 4.55
C ARG A 24 7.69 -3.08 4.10
N THR A 25 6.67 -3.61 4.78
CA THR A 25 5.26 -3.33 4.52
C THR A 25 4.93 -1.84 4.74
N MET A 26 5.46 -1.23 5.81
CA MET A 26 5.34 0.21 6.06
C MET A 26 6.04 1.05 4.97
N ARG A 27 7.25 0.69 4.56
CA ARG A 27 7.96 1.37 3.45
C ARG A 27 7.17 1.30 2.16
N PHE A 28 6.60 0.13 1.86
CA PHE A 28 5.77 -0.04 0.67
C PHE A 28 4.58 0.94 0.68
N LYS A 29 3.91 1.16 1.82
CA LYS A 29 2.85 2.20 1.92
C LYS A 29 3.33 3.59 1.60
N LYS A 30 4.47 3.99 2.19
CA LYS A 30 5.03 5.32 1.96
C LYS A 30 5.32 5.51 0.47
N ASN A 31 5.92 4.50 -0.17
CA ASN A 31 6.20 4.54 -1.60
C ASN A 31 4.90 4.66 -2.43
N VAL A 32 3.83 3.97 -2.05
CA VAL A 32 2.52 4.13 -2.73
C VAL A 32 2.01 5.57 -2.60
N ALA A 33 2.02 6.13 -1.38
CA ALA A 33 1.57 7.50 -1.16
C ALA A 33 2.41 8.51 -1.95
N ASP A 34 3.74 8.34 -1.96
CA ASP A 34 4.67 9.20 -2.69
C ASP A 34 4.42 9.14 -4.20
N ILE A 35 4.22 7.95 -4.77
CA ILE A 35 3.89 7.79 -6.19
C ILE A 35 2.57 8.47 -6.52
N VAL A 36 1.54 8.28 -5.70
CA VAL A 36 0.21 8.89 -5.92
C VAL A 36 0.31 10.41 -5.87
N GLN A 37 1.12 10.97 -4.96
CA GLN A 37 1.41 12.40 -4.93
C GLN A 37 2.16 12.87 -6.19
N GLN A 38 3.11 12.09 -6.70
CA GLN A 38 3.80 12.41 -7.95
C GLN A 38 2.84 12.43 -9.15
N ILE A 39 1.89 11.49 -9.21
CA ILE A 39 0.83 11.46 -10.25
C ILE A 39 -0.01 12.74 -10.18
N LEU A 40 -0.42 13.16 -8.98
CA LEU A 40 -1.16 14.41 -8.79
C LEU A 40 -0.34 15.63 -9.22
N ALA A 41 0.93 15.69 -8.83
CA ALA A 41 1.82 16.79 -9.19
C ALA A 41 2.06 16.88 -10.71
N HIS A 42 2.17 15.74 -11.38
CA HIS A 42 2.29 15.67 -12.84
C HIS A 42 1.04 16.19 -13.55
N ASN A 43 -0.14 15.84 -13.03
CA ASN A 43 -1.42 16.23 -13.62
C ASN A 43 -1.97 17.56 -13.07
N LYS A 44 -1.19 18.37 -12.34
CA LYS A 44 -1.65 19.56 -11.59
C LYS A 44 -2.46 20.61 -12.38
N ARG A 45 -2.38 20.59 -13.71
CA ARG A 45 -3.14 21.49 -14.60
C ARG A 45 -4.55 21.00 -14.91
N ASP A 46 -4.87 19.75 -14.56
CA ASP A 46 -6.20 19.16 -14.76
C ASP A 46 -7.25 19.90 -13.91
N ARG A 47 -8.38 20.24 -14.53
CA ARG A 47 -9.47 20.98 -13.87
C ARG A 47 -10.06 20.19 -12.71
N MET A 48 -10.07 18.86 -12.78
CA MET A 48 -10.60 18.01 -11.71
C MET A 48 -9.73 18.05 -10.45
N LEU A 49 -8.43 18.28 -10.57
CA LEU A 49 -7.53 18.42 -9.41
C LEU A 49 -7.69 19.74 -8.68
N ARG A 50 -8.47 20.69 -9.22
CA ARG A 50 -8.90 21.89 -8.49
C ARG A 50 -9.99 21.59 -7.46
N ASN A 51 -10.70 20.45 -7.61
CA ASN A 51 -11.67 20.01 -6.62
C ASN A 51 -10.96 19.27 -5.49
N GLN A 52 -10.89 19.89 -4.31
CA GLN A 52 -10.23 19.33 -3.13
C GLN A 52 -10.82 17.98 -2.70
N GLU A 53 -12.13 17.79 -2.83
CA GLU A 53 -12.81 16.53 -2.49
C GLU A 53 -12.34 15.39 -3.40
N PHE A 54 -12.15 15.70 -4.68
CA PHE A 54 -11.64 14.72 -5.64
C PHE A 54 -10.17 14.38 -5.36
N VAL A 55 -9.36 15.36 -4.93
CA VAL A 55 -7.97 15.12 -4.52
C VAL A 55 -7.91 14.22 -3.30
N HIS A 56 -8.74 14.47 -2.27
CA HIS A 56 -8.85 13.62 -1.09
C HIS A 56 -9.31 12.20 -1.45
N TYR A 57 -10.32 12.07 -2.32
CA TYR A 57 -10.78 10.78 -2.87
C TYR A 57 -9.67 10.02 -3.62
N PHE A 58 -8.85 10.74 -4.38
CA PHE A 58 -7.71 10.14 -5.09
C PHE A 58 -6.63 9.67 -4.12
N LEU A 59 -6.26 10.49 -3.14
CA LEU A 59 -5.24 10.16 -2.13
C LEU A 59 -5.66 8.97 -1.24
N SER A 60 -6.94 8.87 -0.87
CA SER A 60 -7.42 7.82 0.04
C SER A 60 -7.32 6.41 -0.52
N SER A 61 -7.18 6.28 -1.85
CA SER A 61 -7.37 5.02 -2.58
C SER A 61 -6.17 4.68 -3.47
N GLY A 62 -4.97 5.17 -3.11
CA GLY A 62 -3.73 5.02 -3.88
C GLY A 62 -3.44 3.60 -4.39
N ASN A 63 -3.61 2.59 -3.53
CA ASN A 63 -3.39 1.18 -3.90
C ASN A 63 -4.26 0.74 -5.10
N ILE A 64 -5.53 1.18 -5.14
CA ILE A 64 -6.46 0.83 -6.22
C ILE A 64 -5.97 1.43 -7.54
N TRP A 65 -5.52 2.69 -7.51
CA TRP A 65 -5.03 3.39 -8.69
C TRP A 65 -3.76 2.75 -9.25
N LEU A 66 -2.80 2.41 -8.39
CA LEU A 66 -1.57 1.76 -8.81
C LEU A 66 -1.80 0.34 -9.36
N ALA A 67 -2.80 -0.40 -8.86
CA ALA A 67 -3.17 -1.68 -9.44
C ALA A 67 -3.77 -1.59 -10.86
N HIS A 68 -4.27 -0.41 -11.26
CA HIS A 68 -4.68 -0.17 -12.64
C HIS A 68 -3.50 0.20 -13.56
N MET A 69 -2.35 0.55 -12.99
CA MET A 69 -1.12 0.87 -13.72
C MET A 69 -0.24 -0.35 -13.91
N ASP A 70 -0.15 -1.22 -12.91
CA ASP A 70 0.65 -2.43 -12.93
C ASP A 70 -0.18 -3.63 -12.45
N ALA A 71 -0.28 -4.66 -13.31
CA ALA A 71 -1.06 -5.86 -13.07
C ALA A 71 -0.49 -6.72 -11.92
N ASP A 72 0.83 -6.66 -11.68
CA ASP A 72 1.49 -7.40 -10.61
C ASP A 72 1.43 -6.66 -9.26
N PHE A 73 1.16 -5.35 -9.26
CA PHE A 73 1.01 -4.56 -8.05
C PHE A 73 -0.07 -5.13 -7.11
N ARG A 74 -1.17 -5.65 -7.66
CA ARG A 74 -2.21 -6.31 -6.87
C ARG A 74 -1.66 -7.50 -6.07
N LYS A 75 -0.81 -8.33 -6.68
CA LYS A 75 -0.18 -9.47 -5.98
C LYS A 75 0.71 -8.96 -4.86
N THR A 76 1.50 -7.91 -5.12
CA THR A 76 2.36 -7.29 -4.11
C THR A 76 1.56 -6.78 -2.90
N VAL A 77 0.44 -6.07 -3.13
CA VAL A 77 -0.45 -5.61 -2.04
C VAL A 77 -1.02 -6.79 -1.24
N MET A 78 -1.45 -7.86 -1.92
CA MET A 78 -1.97 -9.07 -1.25
C MET A 78 -0.89 -9.74 -0.39
N VAL A 79 0.34 -9.89 -0.90
CA VAL A 79 1.47 -10.46 -0.14
C VAL A 79 1.75 -9.62 1.10
N GLN A 80 1.82 -8.29 0.96
CA GLN A 80 2.06 -7.38 2.08
C GLN A 80 0.96 -7.45 3.13
N THR A 81 -0.31 -7.55 2.70
CA THR A 81 -1.45 -7.74 3.61
C THR A 81 -1.35 -9.08 4.36
N GLY A 82 -1.03 -10.16 3.64
CA GLY A 82 -0.83 -11.49 4.22
C GLY A 82 0.30 -11.51 5.24
N VAL A 83 1.42 -10.84 4.95
CA VAL A 83 2.55 -10.68 5.88
C VAL A 83 2.12 -9.98 7.18
N SER A 84 1.31 -8.92 7.09
CA SER A 84 0.82 -8.25 8.31
C SER A 84 -0.12 -9.17 9.13
N VAL A 85 -1.01 -9.91 8.49
CA VAL A 85 -1.89 -10.87 9.19
C VAL A 85 -1.06 -11.98 9.86
N LEU A 86 -0.11 -12.57 9.12
CA LEU A 86 0.81 -13.58 9.66
C LEU A 86 1.62 -13.04 10.84
N SER A 87 2.01 -11.77 10.79
CA SER A 87 2.74 -11.13 11.88
C SER A 87 1.90 -10.92 13.12
N ILE A 88 0.61 -10.60 12.97
CA ILE A 88 -0.32 -10.49 14.11
C ILE A 88 -0.50 -11.86 14.77
N VAL A 89 -0.80 -12.89 13.97
CA VAL A 89 -0.97 -14.27 14.48
C VAL A 89 0.32 -14.79 15.11
N GLY A 90 1.46 -14.59 14.44
CA GLY A 90 2.78 -14.95 14.95
C GLY A 90 3.14 -14.21 16.24
N GLY A 91 2.79 -12.92 16.33
CA GLY A 91 2.99 -12.12 17.55
C GLY A 91 2.22 -12.69 18.75
N LEU A 92 0.95 -13.09 18.56
CA LEU A 92 0.16 -13.73 19.60
C LEU A 92 0.76 -15.07 20.04
N ALA A 93 1.20 -15.90 19.08
CA ALA A 93 1.85 -17.18 19.36
C ALA A 93 3.17 -17.01 20.14
N LEU A 94 3.98 -15.99 19.79
CA LEU A 94 5.22 -15.69 20.50
C LEU A 94 4.98 -15.18 21.92
N ILE A 95 3.92 -14.39 22.15
CA ILE A 95 3.53 -13.99 23.51
C ILE A 95 3.18 -15.21 24.35
N ALA A 96 2.37 -16.14 23.80
CA ALA A 96 2.04 -17.39 24.49
C ALA A 96 3.29 -18.25 24.75
N ALA A 97 4.22 -18.31 23.80
CA ALA A 97 5.50 -19.01 23.98
C ALA A 97 6.35 -18.39 25.09
N CYS A 98 6.38 -17.05 25.21
CA CYS A 98 7.07 -16.39 26.32
C CYS A 98 6.50 -16.76 27.69
N VAL A 99 5.17 -16.90 27.79
CA VAL A 99 4.49 -17.33 29.03
C VAL A 99 4.83 -18.80 29.33
N PHE A 100 4.72 -19.68 28.33
CA PHE A 100 4.99 -21.11 28.48
C PHE A 100 6.45 -21.40 28.84
N CYS A 101 7.40 -20.64 28.30
CA CYS A 101 8.82 -20.77 28.59
C CYS A 101 9.29 -19.96 29.82
N GLU A 102 8.37 -19.34 30.56
CA GLU A 102 8.63 -18.54 31.77
C GLU A 102 9.60 -17.35 31.56
N VAL A 103 9.65 -16.81 30.33
CA VAL A 103 10.50 -15.68 29.94
C VAL A 103 9.66 -14.43 29.68
N TYR A 104 8.90 -14.03 30.69
CA TYR A 104 7.95 -12.91 30.66
C TYR A 104 8.54 -11.56 30.19
N PRO A 105 9.75 -11.14 30.61
CA PRO A 105 10.32 -9.87 30.16
C PRO A 105 10.50 -9.81 28.63
N LEU A 106 10.75 -10.95 28.00
CA LEU A 106 10.94 -11.05 26.56
C LEU A 106 9.62 -10.83 25.78
N ALA A 107 8.45 -11.01 26.42
CA ALA A 107 7.15 -10.79 25.80
C ALA A 107 6.89 -9.34 25.37
N ILE A 108 7.64 -8.37 25.93
CA ILE A 108 7.55 -6.96 25.53
C ILE A 108 7.81 -6.77 24.03
N TYR A 109 8.76 -7.52 23.47
CA TYR A 109 9.13 -7.42 22.05
C TYR A 109 8.03 -7.91 21.09
N PRO A 110 7.45 -9.12 21.23
CA PRO A 110 6.34 -9.54 20.39
C PRO A 110 5.07 -8.70 20.63
N VAL A 111 4.85 -8.16 21.84
CA VAL A 111 3.75 -7.19 22.09
C VAL A 111 3.96 -5.90 21.29
N ALA A 112 5.15 -5.29 21.37
CA ALA A 112 5.47 -4.08 20.61
C ALA A 112 5.38 -4.32 19.09
N MET A 113 5.89 -5.47 18.64
CA MET A 113 5.77 -5.91 17.24
C MET A 113 4.31 -6.07 16.82
N LEU A 114 3.45 -6.65 17.67
CA LEU A 114 2.03 -6.81 17.39
C LEU A 114 1.32 -5.46 17.23
N VAL A 115 1.58 -4.49 18.12
CA VAL A 115 1.04 -3.13 17.99
C VAL A 115 1.47 -2.48 16.68
N PHE A 116 2.74 -2.67 16.30
CA PHE A 116 3.26 -2.18 15.04
C PHE A 116 2.59 -2.86 13.83
N ALA A 117 2.51 -4.19 13.83
CA ALA A 117 1.86 -4.98 12.79
C ALA A 117 0.37 -4.65 12.67
N TRP A 118 -0.31 -4.37 13.78
CA TRP A 118 -1.70 -3.92 13.79
C TRP A 118 -1.83 -2.57 13.05
N LYS A 119 -1.03 -1.58 13.43
CA LYS A 119 -1.04 -0.26 12.79
C LYS A 119 -0.77 -0.34 11.29
N VAL A 120 0.15 -1.20 10.89
CA VAL A 120 0.54 -1.40 9.49
C VAL A 120 -0.47 -2.29 8.73
N GLY A 121 -1.02 -3.33 9.33
CA GLY A 121 -1.91 -4.29 8.67
C GLY A 121 -3.29 -3.71 8.37
N PHE A 122 -3.90 -3.01 9.34
CA PHE A 122 -5.26 -2.47 9.19
C PHE A 122 -5.40 -1.31 8.21
N SER A 123 -4.29 -0.76 7.73
CA SER A 123 -4.33 0.26 6.69
C SER A 123 -4.01 -0.29 5.29
N PHE A 124 -3.80 -1.60 5.14
CA PHE A 124 -3.67 -2.24 3.82
C PHE A 124 -5.02 -2.84 3.41
N GLU A 125 -5.67 -2.19 2.47
CA GLU A 125 -6.92 -2.68 1.93
C GLU A 125 -6.67 -3.53 0.69
N THR A 126 -7.34 -4.67 0.63
CA THR A 126 -7.22 -5.60 -0.48
C THR A 126 -7.85 -5.02 -1.73
N ILE A 127 -7.32 -5.41 -2.89
CA ILE A 127 -7.83 -4.98 -4.19
C ILE A 127 -8.61 -6.14 -4.80
N SER A 128 -9.88 -5.89 -5.11
CA SER A 128 -10.74 -6.88 -5.75
C SER A 128 -10.40 -7.03 -7.24
N LYS A 129 -10.74 -8.19 -7.82
CA LYS A 129 -10.78 -8.36 -9.28
C LYS A 129 -11.97 -7.62 -9.90
N ASP A 130 -13.06 -7.44 -9.14
CA ASP A 130 -14.25 -6.73 -9.58
C ASP A 130 -14.09 -5.21 -9.42
N GLU A 131 -14.23 -4.50 -10.54
CA GLU A 131 -14.14 -3.05 -10.62
C GLU A 131 -15.24 -2.33 -9.83
N LYS A 132 -16.45 -2.88 -9.76
CA LYS A 132 -17.56 -2.31 -8.96
C LYS A 132 -17.25 -2.35 -7.47
N VAL A 133 -16.63 -3.44 -7.01
CA VAL A 133 -16.19 -3.58 -5.63
C VAL A 133 -15.08 -2.58 -5.31
N ASN A 134 -14.11 -2.41 -6.22
CA ASN A 134 -13.05 -1.41 -6.03
C ASN A 134 -13.59 0.03 -6.02
N ALA A 135 -14.58 0.35 -6.84
CA ALA A 135 -15.22 1.67 -6.82
C ALA A 135 -15.94 1.94 -5.49
N ARG A 136 -16.66 0.95 -4.95
CA ARG A 136 -17.29 1.05 -3.62
C ARG A 136 -16.24 1.24 -2.52
N ARG A 137 -15.19 0.41 -2.51
CA ARG A 137 -14.08 0.52 -1.55
C ARG A 137 -13.39 1.87 -1.61
N ALA A 138 -13.11 2.38 -2.81
CA ALA A 138 -12.50 3.71 -2.96
C ALA A 138 -13.34 4.81 -2.30
N MET A 139 -14.68 4.69 -2.40
CA MET A 139 -15.61 5.63 -1.79
C MET A 139 -15.69 5.45 -0.27
N GLU A 140 -15.71 4.22 0.24
CA GLU A 140 -15.66 3.93 1.68
C GLU A 140 -14.37 4.47 2.32
N ASN A 141 -13.24 4.29 1.64
CA ASN A 141 -11.94 4.79 2.08
C ASN A 141 -11.93 6.31 2.19
N TYR A 142 -12.47 6.98 1.16
CA TYR A 142 -12.62 8.42 1.15
C TYR A 142 -13.45 8.90 2.35
N LYS A 143 -14.62 8.29 2.59
CA LYS A 143 -15.48 8.62 3.75
C LYS A 143 -14.78 8.39 5.09
N LYS A 144 -14.00 7.30 5.21
CA LYS A 144 -13.29 6.94 6.44
C LYS A 144 -12.12 7.86 6.75
N GLN A 145 -11.34 8.25 5.73
CA GLN A 145 -10.17 9.10 5.90
C GLN A 145 -10.51 10.59 5.97
N TYR A 146 -11.58 11.02 5.29
CA TYR A 146 -12.02 12.41 5.20
C TYR A 146 -13.49 12.57 5.62
N PRO A 147 -13.87 12.20 6.85
CA PRO A 147 -15.26 12.26 7.32
C PRO A 147 -15.81 13.69 7.37
N ASN A 148 -14.92 14.69 7.40
CA ASN A 148 -15.29 16.10 7.51
C ASN A 148 -15.49 16.81 6.17
N ASP A 149 -15.23 16.16 5.05
CA ASP A 149 -15.39 16.78 3.74
C ASP A 149 -16.87 17.11 3.46
N PRO A 150 -17.18 18.24 2.77
CA PRO A 150 -18.54 18.70 2.55
C PRO A 150 -19.45 17.66 1.86
N THR A 151 -18.97 16.99 0.81
CA THR A 151 -19.73 15.93 0.14
C THR A 151 -19.98 14.71 1.03
N VAL A 152 -19.05 14.36 1.93
CA VAL A 152 -19.22 13.24 2.85
C VAL A 152 -20.27 13.60 3.90
N LYS A 153 -20.15 14.77 4.53
CA LYS A 153 -21.12 15.26 5.52
C LYS A 153 -22.54 15.38 4.95
N GLN A 154 -22.66 15.85 3.71
CA GLN A 154 -23.95 15.99 3.03
C GLN A 154 -24.44 14.69 2.38
N ASN A 155 -23.70 13.58 2.51
CA ASN A 155 -23.96 12.29 1.87
C ASN A 155 -24.19 12.37 0.35
N LYS A 156 -23.58 13.35 -0.32
CA LYS A 156 -23.67 13.58 -1.78
C LYS A 156 -22.62 12.82 -2.58
N CYS A 157 -21.80 12.00 -1.91
CA CYS A 157 -20.71 11.28 -2.57
C CYS A 157 -21.18 10.14 -3.49
N THR A 158 -22.34 9.53 -3.21
CA THR A 158 -22.86 8.37 -3.95
C THR A 158 -23.04 8.67 -5.43
N ASP A 159 -23.57 9.84 -5.74
CA ASP A 159 -23.90 10.28 -7.10
C ASP A 159 -22.65 10.54 -7.95
N LYS A 160 -21.54 10.90 -7.30
CA LYS A 160 -20.26 11.20 -7.95
C LYS A 160 -19.38 9.96 -8.13
N SER A 161 -19.68 8.85 -7.46
CA SER A 161 -18.79 7.69 -7.34
C SER A 161 -18.33 7.08 -8.68
N PRO A 162 -19.18 6.86 -9.70
CA PRO A 162 -18.73 6.20 -10.94
C PRO A 162 -17.86 7.13 -11.79
N ALA A 163 -18.24 8.41 -11.87
CA ALA A 163 -17.49 9.42 -12.63
C ALA A 163 -16.11 9.67 -12.01
N TRP A 164 -16.05 9.86 -10.69
CA TRP A 164 -14.78 10.05 -9.98
C TRP A 164 -13.87 8.84 -10.10
N TYR A 165 -14.42 7.63 -10.04
CA TYR A 165 -13.65 6.42 -10.22
C TYR A 165 -13.01 6.33 -11.62
N MET A 166 -13.76 6.63 -12.68
CA MET A 166 -13.23 6.62 -14.05
C MET A 166 -12.19 7.72 -14.28
N THR A 167 -12.41 8.93 -13.74
CA THR A 167 -11.43 10.03 -13.82
C THR A 167 -10.15 9.70 -13.07
N ALA A 168 -10.24 9.16 -11.85
CA ALA A 168 -9.10 8.72 -11.06
C ALA A 168 -8.30 7.63 -11.79
N LYS A 169 -8.98 6.61 -12.32
CA LYS A 169 -8.35 5.55 -13.12
C LYS A 169 -7.60 6.11 -14.32
N LYS A 170 -8.17 7.10 -15.02
CA LYS A 170 -7.52 7.77 -16.16
C LYS A 170 -6.28 8.55 -15.71
N LEU A 171 -6.40 9.35 -14.67
CA LEU A 171 -5.29 10.13 -14.10
C LEU A 171 -4.11 9.26 -13.64
N ALA A 172 -4.42 8.09 -13.05
CA ALA A 172 -3.40 7.12 -12.67
C ALA A 172 -2.61 6.64 -13.89
N LYS A 173 -3.29 6.33 -15.00
CA LYS A 173 -2.66 5.87 -16.24
C LYS A 173 -1.88 6.96 -16.99
N THR A 174 -2.26 8.23 -16.84
CA THR A 174 -1.53 9.36 -17.46
C THR A 174 -0.33 9.80 -16.64
N GLY A 175 -0.27 9.44 -15.36
CA GLY A 175 0.94 9.61 -14.57
C GLY A 175 2.06 8.76 -15.15
N SER A 176 3.05 9.38 -15.78
CA SER A 176 4.32 8.70 -15.91
C SER A 176 4.83 8.51 -14.48
N LEU A 177 4.93 7.25 -14.04
CA LEU A 177 5.87 6.92 -12.99
C LEU A 177 7.17 7.50 -13.50
N GLY A 178 7.65 8.58 -12.88
CA GLY A 178 8.95 9.12 -13.21
C GLY A 178 9.93 7.98 -13.01
N ARG A 179 10.28 7.26 -14.08
CA ARG A 179 11.57 6.60 -14.19
C ARG A 179 12.52 7.76 -13.98
N GLY A 180 12.96 7.93 -12.73
CA GLY A 180 13.94 8.93 -12.38
C GLY A 180 15.05 8.81 -13.43
N LYS A 181 15.40 9.94 -14.04
CA LYS A 181 16.41 10.16 -15.09
C LYS A 181 17.56 9.12 -15.16
N ALA A 182 17.27 7.88 -15.54
CA ALA A 182 18.23 6.78 -15.61
C ALA A 182 18.00 5.91 -16.86
N ASP A 183 16.77 5.82 -17.38
CA ASP A 183 16.46 4.95 -18.52
C ASP A 183 15.99 5.67 -19.78
N ALA A 184 16.26 6.97 -19.90
CA ALA A 184 16.15 7.67 -21.18
C ALA A 184 17.53 7.74 -21.85
N LYS A 185 18.08 6.59 -22.23
CA LYS A 185 19.14 6.56 -23.24
C LYS A 185 18.46 6.51 -24.61
N PRO A 186 18.77 7.45 -25.52
CA PRO A 186 18.05 7.57 -26.79
C PRO A 186 18.28 6.34 -27.65
N GLU A 187 17.20 5.87 -28.28
CA GLU A 187 17.25 4.91 -29.38
C GLU A 187 18.22 5.44 -30.45
N ALA A 188 19.41 4.85 -30.51
CA ALA A 188 20.27 4.99 -31.68
C ALA A 188 19.58 4.22 -32.81
N LYS A 189 18.85 4.95 -33.66
CA LYS A 189 18.37 4.44 -34.95
C LYS A 189 19.58 4.03 -35.77
N THR A 190 19.88 2.74 -35.81
CA THR A 190 20.78 2.16 -36.82
C THR A 190 20.05 2.21 -38.15
N VAL A 191 20.28 3.28 -38.91
CA VAL A 191 19.91 3.36 -40.33
C VAL A 191 20.81 2.38 -41.08
N VAL A 192 20.37 1.14 -41.28
CA VAL A 192 21.00 0.24 -42.23
C VAL A 192 20.56 0.68 -43.63
N LYS A 193 21.43 1.44 -44.30
CA LYS A 193 21.33 1.72 -45.74
C LYS A 193 21.30 0.38 -46.48
N LYS A 194 20.21 0.10 -47.19
CA LYS A 194 20.17 -0.89 -48.27
C LYS A 194 21.18 -0.47 -49.34
N GLY A 195 22.33 -1.14 -49.39
CA GLY A 195 23.21 -1.11 -50.55
C GLY A 195 22.54 -1.88 -51.69
N LYS A 196 22.25 -1.18 -52.78
CA LYS A 196 21.81 -1.74 -54.06
C LYS A 196 22.89 -1.33 -55.07
N LYS A 197 23.74 -2.27 -55.45
CA LYS A 197 24.40 -2.38 -56.76
C LYS A 197 25.21 -3.67 -56.78
#